data_AF-A0A1P8AVV8-F1
#
_entry.id   AF-A0A1P8AVV8-F1
#
_cell.length_a   1.000
_cell.length_b   1.000
_cell.length_c   1.000
_cell.angle_alpha   90.00
_cell.angle_beta   90.00
_cell.angle_gamma   90.00
#
_symmetry.space_group_name_H-M   'P 1'
#
loop_
_entity.id
_entity.type
_entity.pdbx_description
1 polymer ?
#
loop_
_entity_poly.entity_id
_entity_poly.type
_entity_poly.pdbx_seq_one_letter_code
_entity_poly.pdbx_strand_id
1 'polypeptide(L)'
;MPEHWVFVPKPHEVGSWKKVPSDFCPFIPVRRGQCINGVTYYLAWIDMYNSVLVSFDIRSEELTMSQIPRRDDGDGSRKNVSLIEYGGKVTLLDSNHLRDKGMLVLRVLEDAGINKEWSKKTMVLHPYQLHLVQVDIIFNVNGTSQSGKLVLIPQVLVSPFHILCYDLQRNDMRKIEIKGIPDNWFRKHKLD
;
A
#
# COMPACT_ATOMS: atom_id res chain seq x y z
N MET A 1 14.44 -14.33 17.90
CA MET A 1 13.12 -14.22 17.22
C MET A 1 12.72 -12.77 17.23
N PRO A 2 12.08 -12.25 16.17
CA PRO A 2 11.57 -10.89 16.20
C PRO A 2 10.45 -10.78 17.26
N GLU A 3 10.34 -9.61 17.88
CA GLU A 3 9.43 -9.34 19.00
C GLU A 3 8.48 -8.19 18.62
N HIS A 4 7.24 -8.27 19.12
CA HIS A 4 6.27 -7.18 19.00
C HIS A 4 6.19 -6.38 20.29
N TRP A 5 6.34 -5.07 20.15
CA TRP A 5 6.27 -4.11 21.22
C TRP A 5 5.27 -3.02 20.87
N VAL A 6 4.42 -2.68 21.84
CA VAL A 6 3.46 -1.58 21.74
C VAL A 6 3.87 -0.49 22.70
N PHE A 7 3.97 0.73 22.19
CA PHE A 7 4.18 1.91 23.02
C PHE A 7 2.83 2.39 23.54
N VAL A 8 2.71 2.48 24.86
CA VAL A 8 1.54 3.00 25.54
C VAL A 8 1.84 4.45 25.95
N PRO A 9 1.33 5.45 25.21
CA PRO A 9 1.47 6.84 25.62
C PRO A 9 0.60 7.10 26.85
N LYS A 10 1.12 7.90 27.79
CA LYS A 10 0.39 8.33 28.98
C LYS A 10 0.27 9.86 29.00
N PRO A 11 -0.90 10.44 29.31
CA PRO A 11 -1.01 11.88 29.47
C PRO A 11 -0.08 12.37 30.58
N HIS A 12 0.75 13.37 30.30
CA HIS A 12 1.64 14.03 31.27
C HIS A 12 2.70 13.14 31.96
N GLU A 13 2.88 11.90 31.51
CA GLU A 13 3.89 10.97 32.00
C GLU A 13 4.75 10.44 30.83
N VAL A 14 5.90 9.85 31.16
CA VAL A 14 6.70 9.09 30.18
C VAL A 14 5.93 7.82 29.84
N GLY A 15 5.63 7.63 28.55
CA GLY A 15 5.00 6.39 28.08
C GLY A 15 5.90 5.17 28.28
N SER A 16 5.31 3.98 28.17
CA SER A 16 6.02 2.72 28.42
C SER A 16 5.89 1.78 27.23
N TRP A 17 6.92 0.97 26.99
CA TRP A 17 6.87 -0.13 26.04
C TRP A 17 6.37 -1.40 26.74
N LYS A 18 5.39 -2.06 26.13
CA LYS A 18 4.87 -3.36 26.57
C LYS A 18 5.11 -4.39 25.48
N LYS A 19 5.59 -5.57 25.85
CA LYS A 19 5.73 -6.72 24.94
C LYS A 19 4.35 -7.35 24.70
N VAL A 20 4.01 -7.57 23.43
CA VAL A 20 2.80 -8.30 23.04
C VAL A 20 3.16 -9.78 22.84
N PRO A 21 2.44 -10.73 23.46
CA PRO A 21 2.61 -12.14 23.17
C PRO A 21 2.37 -12.41 21.69
N SER A 22 3.31 -13.08 21.02
CA SER A 22 3.16 -13.50 19.64
C SER A 22 3.78 -14.87 19.45
N ASP A 23 2.96 -15.86 19.12
CA ASP A 23 3.40 -17.25 18.92
C ASP A 23 4.26 -17.40 17.65
N PHE A 24 4.06 -16.50 16.69
CA PHE A 24 4.82 -16.40 15.46
C PHE A 24 5.18 -14.94 15.24
N CYS A 25 6.40 -14.67 14.74
CA CYS A 25 6.75 -13.34 14.30
C CYS A 25 7.22 -13.42 12.85
N PRO A 26 6.55 -12.76 11.90
CA PRO A 26 7.00 -12.74 10.52
C PRO A 26 8.32 -11.96 10.44
N PHE A 27 9.16 -12.33 9.48
CA PHE A 27 10.56 -11.90 9.42
C PHE A 27 10.70 -10.37 9.34
N ILE A 28 10.00 -9.73 8.40
CA ILE A 28 10.16 -8.30 8.09
C ILE A 28 8.83 -7.75 7.53
N PRO A 29 8.35 -6.56 7.96
CA PRO A 29 7.24 -5.88 7.31
C PRO A 29 7.59 -5.51 5.86
N VAL A 30 6.72 -5.84 4.91
CA VAL A 30 6.99 -5.66 3.47
C VAL A 30 6.82 -4.20 3.04
N ARG A 31 5.82 -3.53 3.61
CA ARG A 31 5.35 -2.20 3.22
C ARG A 31 4.73 -1.47 4.41
N ARG A 32 4.41 -0.19 4.21
CA ARG A 32 3.65 0.63 5.17
C ARG A 32 2.32 -0.04 5.51
N GLY A 33 2.03 -0.12 6.82
CA GLY A 33 0.75 -0.58 7.31
C GLY A 33 -0.37 0.45 7.15
N GLN A 34 -1.60 0.01 7.36
CA GLN A 34 -2.81 0.82 7.37
C GLN A 34 -3.56 0.62 8.67
N CYS A 35 -3.99 1.70 9.30
CA CYS A 35 -4.89 1.63 10.45
C CYS A 35 -6.31 1.91 9.96
N ILE A 36 -7.21 0.95 10.13
CA ILE A 36 -8.62 1.05 9.72
C ILE A 36 -9.46 0.62 10.92
N ASN A 37 -10.38 1.48 11.35
CA ASN A 37 -11.31 1.20 12.45
C ASN A 37 -10.65 0.66 13.74
N GLY A 38 -9.48 1.20 14.11
CA GLY A 38 -8.76 0.78 15.32
C GLY A 38 -7.95 -0.51 15.20
N VAL A 39 -7.88 -1.10 14.00
CA VAL A 39 -7.02 -2.26 13.71
C VAL A 39 -5.91 -1.82 12.77
N THR A 40 -4.66 -2.07 13.17
CA THR A 40 -3.48 -1.83 12.33
C THR A 40 -3.16 -3.07 11.52
N TYR A 41 -3.14 -2.93 10.22
CA TYR A 41 -2.85 -3.97 9.26
C TYR A 41 -1.52 -3.72 8.57
N TYR A 42 -0.73 -4.75 8.34
CA TYR A 42 0.46 -4.66 7.51
C TYR A 42 0.78 -5.99 6.84
N LEU A 43 1.52 -5.94 5.74
CA LEU A 43 2.00 -7.15 5.08
C LEU A 43 3.34 -7.56 5.67
N ALA A 44 3.56 -8.84 5.88
CA ALA A 44 4.83 -9.36 6.36
C ALA A 44 5.23 -10.67 5.67
N TRP A 45 6.51 -10.87 5.46
CA TRP A 45 7.05 -12.13 4.92
C TRP A 45 7.13 -13.18 6.03
N ILE A 46 6.65 -14.38 5.75
CA ILE A 46 6.88 -15.56 6.61
C ILE A 46 8.03 -16.43 6.09
N ASP A 47 8.27 -16.40 4.77
CA ASP A 47 9.43 -16.99 4.10
C ASP A 47 9.72 -16.21 2.80
N MET A 48 10.62 -16.70 1.95
CA MET A 48 11.03 -16.04 0.70
C MET A 48 9.91 -15.92 -0.36
N TYR A 49 8.85 -16.71 -0.26
CA TYR A 49 7.79 -16.83 -1.27
C TYR A 49 6.41 -16.46 -0.73
N ASN A 50 6.23 -16.53 0.59
CA ASN A 50 4.93 -16.37 1.24
C ASN A 50 4.91 -15.13 2.13
N SER A 51 3.85 -14.36 1.95
CA SER A 51 3.52 -13.21 2.79
C SER A 51 2.12 -13.38 3.37
N VAL A 52 1.91 -12.76 4.52
CA VAL A 52 0.64 -12.77 5.25
C VAL A 52 0.18 -11.33 5.52
N LEU A 53 -1.12 -11.17 5.70
CA LEU A 53 -1.68 -9.98 6.32
C LEU A 53 -1.61 -10.17 7.84
N VAL A 54 -0.91 -9.27 8.51
CA VAL A 54 -0.93 -9.16 9.96
C VAL A 54 -1.95 -8.09 10.35
N SER A 55 -2.76 -8.40 11.35
CA SER A 55 -3.69 -7.46 12.00
C SER A 55 -3.37 -7.35 13.48
N PHE A 56 -3.33 -6.13 13.99
CA PHE A 56 -3.19 -5.82 15.40
C PHE A 56 -4.37 -4.96 15.84
N ASP A 57 -5.24 -5.52 16.69
CA ASP A 57 -6.37 -4.79 17.28
C ASP A 57 -5.86 -3.95 18.45
N ILE A 58 -6.01 -2.63 18.37
CA ILE A 58 -5.48 -1.71 19.38
C ILE A 58 -6.24 -1.84 20.71
N ARG A 59 -7.50 -2.28 20.69
CA ARG A 59 -8.35 -2.40 21.88
C ARG A 59 -8.12 -3.72 22.62
N SER A 60 -8.06 -4.84 21.91
CA SER A 60 -7.77 -6.14 22.54
C SER A 60 -6.27 -6.40 22.70
N GLU A 61 -5.42 -5.61 22.03
CA GLU A 61 -3.97 -5.83 21.92
C GLU A 61 -3.60 -7.21 21.33
N GLU A 62 -4.49 -7.77 20.51
CA GLU A 62 -4.29 -9.08 19.89
C GLU A 62 -3.69 -8.97 18.49
N LEU A 63 -2.69 -9.82 18.23
CA LEU A 63 -2.08 -9.98 16.93
C LEU A 63 -2.63 -11.23 16.23
N THR A 64 -3.11 -11.07 15.00
CA THR A 64 -3.58 -12.16 14.16
C THR A 64 -2.89 -12.13 12.81
N MET A 65 -2.67 -13.31 12.23
CA MET A 65 -2.09 -13.46 10.89
C MET A 65 -3.05 -14.20 9.99
N SER A 66 -3.07 -13.83 8.71
CA SER A 66 -3.93 -14.49 7.75
C SER A 66 -3.28 -14.55 6.38
N GLN A 67 -3.57 -15.63 5.66
CA GLN A 67 -3.15 -15.77 4.28
C GLN A 67 -3.78 -14.67 3.43
N ILE A 68 -3.02 -14.22 2.45
CA ILE A 68 -3.48 -13.29 1.42
C ILE A 68 -3.52 -14.00 0.08
N PRO A 69 -4.44 -13.62 -0.82
CA PRO A 69 -4.52 -14.25 -2.13
C PRO A 69 -3.20 -14.12 -2.91
N ARG A 70 -2.88 -15.15 -3.69
CA ARG A 70 -1.76 -15.10 -4.64
C ARG A 70 -2.07 -14.15 -5.79
N ARG A 71 -1.03 -13.59 -6.41
CA ARG A 71 -1.18 -12.81 -7.64
C ARG A 71 -1.54 -13.76 -8.80
N ASP A 72 -2.21 -13.22 -9.81
CA ASP A 72 -2.69 -14.05 -10.93
C ASP A 72 -1.53 -14.59 -11.78
N ASP A 73 -0.41 -13.88 -11.82
CA ASP A 73 0.85 -14.29 -12.46
C ASP A 73 1.67 -15.27 -11.61
N GLY A 74 1.22 -15.61 -10.41
CA GLY A 74 1.94 -16.47 -9.47
C GLY A 74 3.18 -15.83 -8.84
N ASP A 75 3.49 -14.57 -9.15
CA ASP A 75 4.69 -13.92 -8.62
C ASP A 75 4.54 -13.62 -7.12
N GLY A 76 5.39 -14.28 -6.34
CA GLY A 76 5.44 -14.14 -4.89
C GLY A 76 5.97 -12.78 -4.44
N SER A 77 6.70 -12.00 -5.27
CA SER A 77 7.55 -10.88 -4.87
C SER A 77 6.87 -9.70 -4.16
N ARG A 78 5.52 -9.63 -4.19
CA ARG A 78 4.69 -8.51 -3.70
C ARG A 78 5.22 -7.13 -4.11
N LYS A 79 5.97 -7.06 -5.23
CA LYS A 79 6.37 -5.79 -5.84
C LYS A 79 5.12 -5.05 -6.26
N ASN A 80 5.10 -3.74 -6.05
CA ASN A 80 3.97 -2.86 -6.36
C ASN A 80 2.61 -3.32 -5.80
N VAL A 81 2.62 -4.10 -4.72
CA VAL A 81 1.43 -4.42 -3.93
C VAL A 81 1.42 -3.51 -2.70
N SER A 82 0.36 -2.73 -2.54
CA SER A 82 0.17 -1.83 -1.39
C SER A 82 -1.07 -2.23 -0.61
N LEU A 83 -1.05 -2.02 0.71
CA LEU A 83 -2.23 -2.12 1.54
C LEU A 83 -2.93 -0.76 1.57
N ILE A 84 -4.24 -0.75 1.32
CA ILE A 84 -5.05 0.47 1.26
C ILE A 84 -6.40 0.28 1.96
N GLU A 85 -7.06 1.39 2.25
CA GLU A 85 -8.48 1.40 2.59
C GLU A 85 -9.31 1.68 1.32
N TYR A 86 -10.27 0.81 1.02
CA TYR A 86 -11.22 1.00 -0.08
C TYR A 86 -12.62 0.66 0.40
N GLY A 87 -13.53 1.64 0.40
CA GLY A 87 -14.90 1.46 0.87
C GLY A 87 -14.98 1.03 2.34
N GLY A 88 -14.07 1.51 3.20
CA GLY A 88 -13.99 1.13 4.62
C GLY A 88 -13.38 -0.26 4.86
N LYS A 89 -12.90 -0.94 3.82
CA LYS A 89 -12.36 -2.30 3.90
C LYS A 89 -10.86 -2.34 3.59
N VAL A 90 -10.17 -3.27 4.26
CA VAL A 90 -8.77 -3.58 3.98
C VAL A 90 -8.65 -4.13 2.57
N THR A 91 -7.79 -3.53 1.75
CA THR A 91 -7.65 -3.91 0.34
C THR A 91 -6.19 -4.01 -0.05
N LEU A 92 -5.85 -5.10 -0.74
CA LEU A 92 -4.57 -5.23 -1.43
C LEU A 92 -4.71 -4.63 -2.81
N LEU A 93 -3.87 -3.66 -3.11
CA LEU A 93 -3.80 -3.01 -4.41
C LEU A 93 -2.55 -3.48 -5.15
N ASP A 94 -2.73 -4.20 -6.25
CA ASP A 94 -1.68 -4.58 -7.19
C ASP A 94 -1.64 -3.57 -8.35
N SER A 95 -0.52 -2.83 -8.46
CA SER A 95 -0.28 -1.85 -9.52
C SER A 95 0.79 -2.27 -10.52
N ASN A 96 1.13 -3.56 -10.60
CA ASN A 96 2.11 -4.05 -11.59
C ASN A 96 1.65 -3.86 -13.03
N HIS A 97 0.33 -3.88 -13.25
CA HIS A 97 -0.27 -3.71 -14.57
C HIS A 97 -0.64 -2.25 -14.91
N LEU A 98 -0.21 -1.30 -14.08
CA LEU A 98 -0.59 0.09 -14.26
C LEU A 98 0.13 0.71 -15.45
N ARG A 99 1.42 0.45 -15.61
CA ARG A 99 2.23 1.06 -16.68
C ARG A 99 1.90 0.49 -18.05
N ASP A 100 1.76 -0.82 -18.19
CA ASP A 100 1.51 -1.50 -19.46
C ASP A 100 0.03 -1.42 -19.87
N LYS A 101 -0.89 -1.66 -18.93
CA LYS A 101 -2.32 -1.82 -19.23
C LYS A 101 -3.22 -0.72 -18.65
N GLY A 102 -2.67 0.24 -17.92
CA GLY A 102 -3.49 1.21 -17.18
C GLY A 102 -4.36 0.55 -16.12
N MET A 103 -3.97 -0.62 -15.62
CA MET A 103 -4.83 -1.50 -14.82
C MET A 103 -4.35 -1.62 -13.37
N LEU A 104 -5.29 -1.54 -12.43
CA LEU A 104 -5.11 -1.88 -11.03
C LEU A 104 -5.98 -3.09 -10.68
N VAL A 105 -5.44 -4.02 -9.90
CA VAL A 105 -6.21 -5.13 -9.33
C VAL A 105 -6.34 -4.93 -7.84
N LEU A 106 -7.57 -4.79 -7.38
CA LEU A 106 -7.94 -4.67 -5.97
C LEU A 106 -8.40 -6.04 -5.49
N ARG A 107 -7.86 -6.50 -4.37
CA ARG A 107 -8.41 -7.63 -3.61
C ARG A 107 -8.92 -7.10 -2.29
N VAL A 108 -10.23 -7.08 -2.10
CA VAL A 108 -10.90 -6.48 -0.94
C VAL A 108 -11.22 -7.57 0.06
N LEU A 109 -10.83 -7.37 1.32
CA LEU A 109 -11.19 -8.26 2.43
C LEU A 109 -12.65 -8.02 2.81
N GLU A 110 -13.52 -8.98 2.49
CA GLU A 110 -14.97 -8.86 2.70
C GLU A 110 -15.37 -9.14 4.15
N ASP A 111 -14.74 -10.16 4.75
CA ASP A 111 -14.92 -10.56 6.15
C ASP A 111 -13.55 -10.64 6.84
N ALA A 112 -13.41 -9.94 7.97
CA ALA A 112 -12.20 -9.94 8.78
C ALA A 112 -12.18 -11.05 9.86
N GLY A 113 -13.22 -11.90 9.91
CA GLY A 113 -13.33 -13.05 10.81
C GLY A 113 -12.37 -14.20 10.49
N ILE A 114 -12.73 -15.42 10.93
CA ILE A 114 -11.89 -16.62 10.80
C ILE A 114 -11.73 -17.02 9.32
N ASN A 115 -12.83 -17.00 8.56
CA ASN A 115 -12.83 -17.31 7.13
C ASN A 115 -12.67 -16.02 6.33
N LYS A 116 -11.42 -15.53 6.22
CA LYS A 116 -11.13 -14.30 5.48
C LYS A 116 -11.38 -14.47 3.98
N GLU A 117 -12.52 -13.99 3.52
CA GLU A 117 -12.89 -13.98 2.10
C GLU A 117 -12.39 -12.72 1.40
N TRP A 118 -11.87 -12.91 0.19
CA TRP A 118 -11.35 -11.82 -0.63
C TRP A 118 -12.12 -11.73 -1.94
N SER A 119 -12.73 -10.58 -2.23
CA SER A 119 -13.29 -10.28 -3.54
C SER A 119 -12.22 -9.66 -4.44
N LYS A 120 -12.34 -9.84 -5.76
CA LYS A 120 -11.43 -9.25 -6.75
C LYS A 120 -12.18 -8.21 -7.57
N LYS A 121 -11.59 -7.02 -7.69
CA LYS A 121 -12.06 -5.95 -8.57
C LYS A 121 -10.90 -5.45 -9.43
N THR A 122 -11.17 -5.23 -10.71
CA THR A 122 -10.21 -4.65 -11.63
C THR A 122 -10.65 -3.24 -11.99
N MET A 123 -9.71 -2.30 -12.00
CA MET A 123 -9.93 -0.92 -12.43
C MET A 123 -9.00 -0.62 -13.59
N VAL A 124 -9.52 -0.05 -14.66
CA VAL A 124 -8.77 0.27 -15.87
C VAL A 124 -8.97 1.74 -16.19
N LEU A 125 -7.87 2.46 -16.38
CA LEU A 125 -7.92 3.87 -16.77
C LEU A 125 -8.65 4.05 -18.10
N HIS A 126 -9.29 5.21 -18.24
CA HIS A 126 -9.85 5.58 -19.52
C HIS A 126 -8.75 5.70 -20.59
N PRO A 127 -9.00 5.36 -21.86
CA PRO A 127 -7.99 5.41 -22.91
C PRO A 127 -7.25 6.76 -23.01
N TYR A 128 -7.96 7.87 -22.81
CA TYR A 128 -7.39 9.23 -22.83
C TYR A 128 -6.50 9.54 -21.63
N GLN A 129 -6.44 8.69 -20.59
CA GLN A 129 -5.57 8.84 -19.41
C GLN A 129 -4.37 7.90 -19.44
N LEU A 130 -4.30 6.95 -20.38
CA LEU A 130 -3.20 5.97 -20.45
C LEU A 130 -1.83 6.65 -20.57
N HIS A 131 -1.76 7.78 -21.27
CA HIS A 131 -0.53 8.57 -21.41
C HIS A 131 0.03 9.09 -20.07
N LEU A 132 -0.74 9.06 -18.97
CA LEU A 132 -0.28 9.48 -17.65
C LEU A 132 0.64 8.44 -17.00
N VAL A 133 0.47 7.17 -17.35
CA VAL A 133 1.18 6.03 -16.75
C VAL A 133 2.07 5.29 -17.75
N GLN A 134 1.74 5.33 -19.04
CA GLN A 134 2.55 4.80 -20.16
C GLN A 134 3.69 5.76 -20.51
N VAL A 135 4.46 6.15 -19.51
CA VAL A 135 5.64 7.01 -19.62
C VAL A 135 6.87 6.26 -19.13
N ASP A 136 8.06 6.81 -19.38
CA ASP A 136 9.30 6.25 -18.83
C ASP A 136 9.57 6.69 -17.38
N ILE A 137 8.52 6.63 -16.56
CA ILE A 137 8.55 6.97 -15.14
C ILE A 137 7.79 5.89 -14.38
N ILE A 138 8.43 5.28 -13.40
CA ILE A 138 7.80 4.32 -12.50
C ILE A 138 7.17 5.08 -11.34
N PHE A 139 5.88 4.86 -11.10
CA PHE A 139 5.16 5.45 -9.98
C PHE A 139 4.88 4.40 -8.89
N ASN A 140 5.14 4.77 -7.64
CA ASN A 140 4.79 3.98 -6.47
C ASN A 140 3.50 4.51 -5.84
N VAL A 141 2.60 3.61 -5.45
CA VAL A 141 1.44 3.97 -4.63
C VAL A 141 1.90 4.28 -3.21
N ASN A 142 1.71 5.52 -2.75
CA ASN A 142 2.17 5.99 -1.43
C ASN A 142 1.05 6.04 -0.37
N GLY A 143 0.03 5.19 -0.51
CA GLY A 143 -1.11 5.10 0.39
C GLY A 143 -2.37 5.76 -0.16
N THR A 144 -3.37 5.88 0.71
CA THR A 144 -4.73 6.32 0.38
C THR A 144 -5.23 7.39 1.31
N SER A 145 -5.98 8.33 0.75
CA SER A 145 -6.82 9.21 1.56
C SER A 145 -8.09 8.48 1.99
N GLN A 146 -8.72 8.95 3.08
CA GLN A 146 -10.04 8.49 3.52
C GLN A 146 -11.14 8.62 2.43
N SER A 147 -10.91 9.46 1.40
CA SER A 147 -11.83 9.63 0.27
C SER A 147 -11.67 8.59 -0.84
N GLY A 148 -10.83 7.56 -0.66
CA GLY A 148 -10.57 6.54 -1.69
C GLY A 148 -9.69 7.04 -2.84
N LYS A 149 -8.98 8.15 -2.65
CA LYS A 149 -7.98 8.64 -3.61
C LYS A 149 -6.61 8.05 -3.30
N LEU A 150 -5.97 7.48 -4.32
CA LEU A 150 -4.57 7.08 -4.30
C LEU A 150 -3.68 8.27 -4.63
N VAL A 151 -2.52 8.32 -4.00
CA VAL A 151 -1.43 9.20 -4.42
C VAL A 151 -0.30 8.31 -4.96
N LEU A 152 0.09 8.55 -6.20
CA LEU A 152 1.18 7.85 -6.85
C LEU A 152 2.34 8.82 -7.06
N ILE A 153 3.50 8.46 -6.52
CA ILE A 153 4.70 9.30 -6.50
C ILE A 153 5.74 8.65 -7.42
N PRO A 154 6.37 9.41 -8.32
CA PRO A 154 7.42 8.87 -9.18
C PRO A 154 8.63 8.42 -8.33
N GLN A 155 9.26 7.32 -8.71
CA GLN A 155 10.45 6.80 -8.03
C GLN A 155 11.69 7.70 -8.18
N VAL A 156 11.67 8.59 -9.19
CA VAL A 156 12.76 9.49 -9.52
C VAL A 156 12.23 10.93 -9.62
N LEU A 157 13.03 11.90 -9.18
CA LEU A 157 12.77 13.32 -9.39
C LEU A 157 13.09 13.67 -10.84
N VAL A 158 12.04 13.87 -11.65
CA VAL A 158 12.09 14.32 -13.05
C VAL A 158 11.46 15.71 -13.14
N SER A 159 12.05 16.60 -13.93
CA SER A 159 11.50 17.94 -14.19
C SER A 159 10.57 17.92 -15.41
N PRO A 160 9.39 18.57 -15.37
CA PRO A 160 8.75 19.10 -14.17
C PRO A 160 8.24 17.98 -13.26
N PHE A 161 8.41 18.15 -11.94
CA PHE A 161 7.96 17.15 -10.99
C PHE A 161 6.44 17.10 -10.91
N HIS A 162 5.91 15.90 -10.93
CA HIS A 162 4.49 15.69 -10.76
C HIS A 162 4.21 14.37 -10.06
N ILE A 163 3.07 14.35 -9.39
CA ILE A 163 2.46 13.14 -8.82
C ILE A 163 1.18 12.85 -9.61
N LEU A 164 0.68 11.63 -9.48
CA LEU A 164 -0.64 11.27 -9.99
C LEU A 164 -1.59 11.08 -8.81
N CYS A 165 -2.79 11.64 -8.92
CA CYS A 165 -3.89 11.37 -8.00
C CYS A 165 -4.94 10.56 -8.73
N TYR A 166 -5.32 9.41 -8.16
CA TYR A 166 -6.30 8.52 -8.74
C TYR A 166 -7.51 8.37 -7.80
N ASP A 167 -8.66 8.87 -8.24
CA ASP A 167 -9.94 8.64 -7.59
C ASP A 167 -10.50 7.26 -7.97
N LEU A 168 -10.47 6.30 -7.02
CA LEU A 168 -10.96 4.94 -7.25
C LEU A 168 -12.49 4.83 -7.31
N GLN A 169 -13.22 5.86 -6.88
CA GLN A 169 -14.69 5.86 -7.00
C GLN A 169 -15.10 6.34 -8.39
N ARG A 170 -14.42 7.37 -8.89
CA ARG A 170 -14.69 7.97 -10.20
C ARG A 170 -13.94 7.30 -11.36
N ASN A 171 -13.02 6.38 -11.06
CA ASN A 171 -12.11 5.79 -12.03
C ASN A 171 -11.34 6.87 -12.84
N ASP A 172 -10.91 7.92 -12.15
CA ASP A 172 -10.35 9.13 -12.78
C ASP A 172 -8.96 9.44 -12.24
N MET A 173 -7.97 9.53 -13.14
CA MET A 173 -6.60 9.86 -12.79
C MET A 173 -6.20 11.24 -13.31
N ARG A 174 -5.51 12.01 -12.46
CA ARG A 174 -5.05 13.35 -12.80
C ARG A 174 -3.59 13.53 -12.46
N LYS A 175 -2.88 14.28 -13.31
CA LYS A 175 -1.54 14.78 -13.04
C LYS A 175 -1.61 16.02 -12.16
N ILE A 176 -0.80 16.05 -11.11
CA ILE A 176 -0.63 17.23 -10.25
C ILE A 176 0.85 17.60 -10.31
N GLU A 177 1.14 18.73 -10.93
CA GLU A 177 2.48 19.32 -10.92
C GLU A 177 2.77 19.92 -9.54
N ILE A 178 3.96 19.65 -9.02
CA ILE A 178 4.44 20.23 -7.76
C ILE A 178 5.54 21.22 -8.11
N LYS A 179 5.30 22.48 -7.79
CA LYS A 179 6.24 23.59 -8.05
C LYS A 179 7.16 23.82 -6.86
N GLY A 180 8.26 24.54 -7.10
CA GLY A 180 9.20 24.95 -6.04
C GLY A 180 10.28 23.92 -5.69
N ILE A 181 10.44 22.85 -6.49
CA ILE A 181 11.57 21.94 -6.37
C ILE A 181 12.78 22.59 -7.07
N PRO A 182 13.91 22.77 -6.38
CA PRO A 182 15.11 23.36 -6.98
C PRO A 182 15.62 22.55 -8.17
N ASP A 183 16.01 23.23 -9.26
CA ASP A 183 16.41 22.54 -10.50
C ASP A 183 17.61 21.60 -10.32
N ASN A 184 18.51 21.91 -9.39
CA ASN A 184 19.67 21.09 -9.07
C ASN A 184 19.33 19.77 -8.36
N TRP A 185 18.08 19.56 -7.95
CA TRP A 185 17.62 18.30 -7.34
C TRP A 185 17.15 17.29 -8.39
N PHE A 186 16.84 17.74 -9.62
CA PHE A 186 16.47 16.84 -10.69
C PHE A 186 17.69 16.06 -11.18
N ARG A 187 17.47 14.78 -11.55
CA ARG A 187 18.48 14.09 -12.35
C ARG A 187 18.68 14.88 -13.63
N LYS A 188 19.94 15.27 -13.93
CA LYS A 188 20.27 15.76 -15.26
C LYS A 188 19.91 14.65 -16.25
N HIS A 189 18.96 14.91 -17.15
CA HIS A 189 18.82 14.06 -18.32
C HIS A 189 20.18 14.07 -19.02
N LYS A 190 20.86 12.91 -19.08
CA LYS A 190 21.77 12.69 -20.21
C LYS A 190 20.85 12.57 -21.42
N LEU A 191 20.75 13.65 -22.18
CA LEU A 191 20.35 13.61 -23.57
C LEU A 191 21.56 13.04 -24.31
N ASP A 192 21.59 11.73 -24.49
CA ASP A 192 22.38 11.08 -25.54
C ASP A 192 21.38 10.34 -26.45
#